data_AF-A0A7R8ZYK3-F1
#
_entry.id   AF-A0A7R8ZYK3-F1
#
_cell.length_a   1.000
_cell.length_b   1.000
_cell.length_c   1.000
_cell.angle_alpha   90.00
_cell.angle_beta   90.00
_cell.angle_gamma   90.00
#
_symmetry.space_group_name_H-M   'P 1'
#
loop_
_entity.id
_entity.type
_entity.pdbx_description
1 polymer ?
#
loop_
_entity_poly.entity_id
_entity_poly.type
_entity_poly.pdbx_seq_one_letter_code
_entity_poly.pdbx_strand_id
1 'polypeptide(L)'
;MKVAVVGATGMVGRVMLQVLEERKFPVTELIPVASAKSAGSKIVFAGNEYTVLTMEQAVALRPNVALFSAGGDTSKQWAPKFADVGCKVIDNSSAWRMEPYIKLVVPEVNGDVLEAKDMIIANPNCSTIQLVAVLHPLNKAYHISRVVVSTYQSISGTGVKAVRQMELERKDEKGEMAYPYAIDKNCLPHCDSFTDNGYTKEEMKLTNESKKILGDDSVQVVATAVRVPVDGGHSESVNITVNKPFNLGDVRRLLHETEGVVVQDNPEMNIYPMPLFAKGKDEVFVGRIREDFTMPNTLNMWIVSDNLRKGAATNTIQIAEYLLEKGIMLSCTAQEQNTQKVNQEEMESTNIENTETAVFASGCFWGTEYYLQKADGVLSTTSGYTGGHVENPTYREVCNKTTGHYEAVEVVFDPAKISYEELAILFFETHDPEQKNGQGPDIGPQYRSAIFYENDNQKKTAEKLIGILEGKGYDIATAVLPAAKFWPAELYHQDYYDIK
;
A
#
# COMPACT_ATOMS: atom_id res chain seq x y z
N MET A 1 11.25 -1.23 19.15
CA MET A 1 10.61 -0.42 18.10
C MET A 1 9.71 0.65 18.69
N LYS A 2 9.77 1.89 18.18
CA LYS A 2 8.82 2.95 18.52
C LYS A 2 7.55 2.77 17.70
N VAL A 3 6.42 2.52 18.37
CA VAL A 3 5.13 2.23 17.73
C VAL A 3 4.11 3.29 18.11
N ALA A 4 3.57 3.98 17.12
CA ALA A 4 2.42 4.86 17.32
C ALA A 4 1.11 4.11 17.07
N VAL A 5 0.15 4.23 17.99
CA VAL A 5 -1.21 3.71 17.79
C VAL A 5 -2.15 4.90 17.68
N VAL A 6 -2.58 5.22 16.46
CA VAL A 6 -3.40 6.38 16.15
C VAL A 6 -4.89 6.01 16.21
N GLY A 7 -5.61 6.66 17.12
CA GLY A 7 -6.96 6.24 17.51
C GLY A 7 -6.97 5.27 18.70
N ALA A 8 -5.94 5.30 19.56
CA ALA A 8 -5.73 4.37 20.67
C ALA A 8 -6.90 4.30 21.67
N THR A 9 -7.74 5.34 21.77
CA THR A 9 -8.90 5.37 22.68
C THR A 9 -10.15 4.72 22.08
N GLY A 10 -10.18 4.51 20.76
CA GLY A 10 -11.28 3.89 20.03
C GLY A 10 -11.33 2.37 20.17
N MET A 11 -12.41 1.75 19.67
CA MET A 11 -12.64 0.31 19.80
C MET A 11 -11.53 -0.52 19.15
N VAL A 12 -11.21 -0.25 17.89
CA VAL A 12 -10.14 -0.95 17.16
C VAL A 12 -8.76 -0.61 17.73
N GLY A 13 -8.48 0.64 18.10
CA GLY A 13 -7.21 1.04 18.70
C GLY A 13 -6.91 0.30 20.02
N ARG A 14 -7.93 0.03 20.85
CA ARG A 14 -7.78 -0.81 22.05
C ARG A 14 -7.48 -2.26 21.72
N VAL A 15 -8.11 -2.80 20.68
CA VAL A 15 -7.81 -4.17 20.21
C VAL A 15 -6.40 -4.24 19.62
N MET A 16 -5.93 -3.20 18.91
CA MET A 16 -4.53 -3.13 18.44
C MET A 16 -3.54 -3.22 19.61
N LEU A 17 -3.77 -2.47 20.69
CA LEU A 17 -2.93 -2.54 21.89
C LEU A 17 -2.92 -3.94 22.51
N GLN A 18 -4.08 -4.58 22.59
CA GLN A 18 -4.19 -5.95 23.09
C GLN A 18 -3.44 -6.95 22.20
N VAL A 19 -3.62 -6.86 20.87
CA VAL A 19 -2.98 -7.78 19.92
C VAL A 19 -1.47 -7.57 19.86
N LEU A 20 -0.97 -6.33 19.97
CA LEU A 20 0.47 -6.05 20.08
C LEU A 20 1.10 -6.79 21.29
N GLU A 21 0.40 -6.84 22.42
CA GLU A 21 0.84 -7.56 23.61
C GLU A 21 0.76 -9.08 23.44
N GLU A 22 -0.37 -9.60 22.96
CA GLU A 22 -0.58 -11.05 22.76
C GLU A 22 0.40 -11.65 21.75
N ARG A 23 0.68 -10.92 20.67
CA ARG A 23 1.63 -11.34 19.62
C ARG A 23 3.08 -11.01 19.96
N LYS A 24 3.32 -10.38 21.12
CA LYS A 24 4.66 -9.99 21.60
C LYS A 24 5.42 -9.16 20.56
N PHE A 25 4.73 -8.26 19.89
CA PHE A 25 5.34 -7.35 18.93
C PHE A 25 6.45 -6.55 19.65
N PRO A 26 7.63 -6.30 19.03
CA PRO A 26 8.81 -5.76 19.71
C PRO A 26 8.72 -4.25 20.01
N VAL A 27 7.70 -3.82 20.74
CA VAL A 27 7.47 -2.45 21.18
C VAL A 27 8.49 -2.08 22.27
N THR A 28 9.36 -1.12 21.98
CA THR A 28 10.29 -0.53 22.97
C THR A 28 9.77 0.79 23.52
N GLU A 29 8.96 1.49 22.73
CA GLU A 29 8.31 2.73 23.11
C GLU A 29 6.92 2.76 22.47
N LEU A 30 5.87 2.86 23.29
CA LEU A 30 4.51 3.02 22.82
C LEU A 30 4.14 4.51 22.79
N ILE A 31 3.59 4.95 21.68
CA ILE A 31 3.11 6.32 21.46
C ILE A 31 1.61 6.25 21.19
N PRO A 32 0.74 6.26 22.22
CA PRO A 32 -0.69 6.24 21.99
C PRO A 32 -1.18 7.63 21.56
N VAL A 33 -1.91 7.70 20.46
CA VAL A 33 -2.34 8.96 19.85
C VAL A 33 -3.85 8.98 19.71
N ALA A 34 -4.46 10.13 19.99
CA ALA A 34 -5.88 10.36 19.75
C ALA A 34 -6.13 11.84 19.42
N SER A 35 -7.42 12.21 19.30
CA SER A 35 -7.82 13.60 19.13
C SER A 35 -7.35 14.50 20.27
N ALA A 36 -7.26 15.81 20.03
CA ALA A 36 -6.92 16.81 21.06
C ALA A 36 -7.82 16.72 22.30
N LYS A 37 -9.09 16.32 22.15
CA LYS A 37 -10.02 16.11 23.26
C LYS A 37 -9.60 14.96 24.20
N SER A 38 -8.92 13.96 23.66
CA SER A 38 -8.48 12.76 24.39
C SER A 38 -7.02 12.83 24.84
N ALA A 39 -6.25 13.80 24.35
CA ALA A 39 -4.87 14.00 24.76
C ALA A 39 -4.80 14.28 26.28
N GLY A 40 -3.77 13.74 26.93
CA GLY A 40 -3.59 13.80 28.39
C GLY A 40 -4.28 12.67 29.18
N SER A 41 -5.23 11.94 28.58
CA SER A 41 -5.78 10.73 29.20
C SER A 41 -4.73 9.62 29.30
N LYS A 42 -4.99 8.63 30.16
CA LYS A 42 -4.11 7.47 30.37
C LYS A 42 -4.66 6.23 29.70
N ILE A 43 -3.77 5.42 29.13
CA ILE A 43 -4.06 4.05 28.72
C ILE A 43 -3.04 3.11 29.34
N VAL A 44 -3.39 1.83 29.47
CA VAL A 44 -2.50 0.78 29.97
C VAL A 44 -2.07 -0.11 28.81
N PHE A 45 -0.78 -0.43 28.74
CA PHE A 45 -0.21 -1.39 27.81
C PHE A 45 0.93 -2.15 28.49
N ALA A 46 0.92 -3.48 28.43
CA ALA A 46 1.92 -4.34 29.08
C ALA A 46 2.15 -3.98 30.56
N GLY A 47 1.07 -3.67 31.29
CA GLY A 47 1.10 -3.28 32.71
C GLY A 47 1.60 -1.86 33.01
N ASN A 48 2.00 -1.08 32.00
CA ASN A 48 2.50 0.29 32.17
C ASN A 48 1.47 1.32 31.71
N GLU A 49 1.42 2.47 32.39
CA GLU A 49 0.56 3.60 32.02
C GLU A 49 1.24 4.55 31.03
N TYR A 50 0.56 4.86 29.93
CA TYR A 50 1.02 5.80 28.91
C TYR A 50 0.05 6.98 28.78
N THR A 51 0.60 8.18 28.59
CA THR A 51 -0.19 9.37 28.31
C THR A 51 -0.53 9.42 26.83
N VAL A 52 -1.81 9.62 26.51
CA VAL A 52 -2.27 9.83 25.13
C VAL A 52 -1.80 11.19 24.61
N LEU A 53 -1.15 11.18 23.44
CA LEU A 53 -0.57 12.36 22.79
C LEU A 53 -1.44 12.86 21.62
N THR A 54 -1.15 14.09 21.17
CA THR A 54 -1.69 14.62 19.91
C THR A 54 -0.90 14.10 18.69
N MET A 55 -1.45 14.30 17.49
CA MET A 55 -0.80 13.90 16.24
C MET A 55 0.54 14.60 16.04
N GLU A 56 0.62 15.91 16.33
CA GLU A 56 1.83 16.72 16.21
C GLU A 56 2.94 16.19 17.11
N GLN A 57 2.60 15.89 18.37
CA GLN A 57 3.53 15.33 19.34
C GLN A 57 4.03 13.95 18.88
N ALA A 58 3.15 13.11 18.35
CA ALA A 58 3.51 11.79 17.86
C ALA A 58 4.45 11.85 16.64
N VAL A 59 4.19 12.75 15.67
CA VAL A 59 5.08 12.97 14.52
C VAL A 59 6.46 13.43 14.99
N ALA A 60 6.52 14.34 15.96
CA ALA A 60 7.78 14.84 16.52
C ALA A 60 8.64 13.74 17.17
N LEU A 61 8.03 12.66 17.64
CA LEU A 61 8.72 11.50 18.22
C LEU A 61 9.26 10.51 17.18
N ARG A 62 8.98 10.72 15.89
CA ARG A 62 9.47 9.93 14.74
C ARG A 62 9.34 8.41 14.96
N PRO A 63 8.12 7.88 15.13
CA PRO A 63 7.90 6.45 15.30
C PRO A 63 8.43 5.65 14.10
N ASN A 64 8.84 4.40 14.33
CA ASN A 64 9.21 3.50 13.24
C ASN A 64 7.97 3.06 12.45
N VAL A 65 6.87 2.79 13.15
CA VAL A 65 5.58 2.40 12.58
C VAL A 65 4.43 3.10 13.27
N ALA A 66 3.41 3.48 12.50
CA ALA A 66 2.17 4.04 13.00
C ALA A 66 0.97 3.24 12.50
N LEU A 67 0.20 2.70 13.44
CA LEU A 67 -1.01 1.91 13.21
C LEU A 67 -2.22 2.83 13.28
N PHE A 68 -2.85 3.11 12.14
CA PHE A 68 -3.90 4.11 12.04
C PHE A 68 -5.30 3.50 12.10
N SER A 69 -6.12 4.00 13.03
CA SER A 69 -7.53 3.69 13.16
C SER A 69 -8.34 4.89 13.69
N ALA A 70 -8.21 6.04 13.01
CA ALA A 70 -8.85 7.31 13.40
C ALA A 70 -9.80 7.91 12.35
N GLY A 71 -10.13 7.15 11.29
CA GLY A 71 -11.03 7.58 10.22
C GLY A 71 -10.31 8.22 9.02
N GLY A 72 -11.02 8.26 7.88
CA GLY A 72 -10.42 8.58 6.58
C GLY A 72 -9.85 10.01 6.47
N ASP A 73 -10.60 11.01 6.93
CA ASP A 73 -10.15 12.41 6.84
C ASP A 73 -8.90 12.67 7.70
N THR A 74 -8.87 12.07 8.89
CA THR A 74 -7.70 12.13 9.78
C THR A 74 -6.51 11.45 9.12
N SER A 75 -6.71 10.29 8.48
CA SER A 75 -5.64 9.58 7.78
C SER A 75 -5.09 10.41 6.61
N LYS A 76 -5.95 10.97 5.76
CA LYS A 76 -5.53 11.84 4.63
C LYS A 76 -4.68 13.03 5.08
N GLN A 77 -4.99 13.60 6.24
CA GLN A 77 -4.25 14.73 6.78
C GLN A 77 -2.91 14.33 7.41
N TRP A 78 -2.85 13.19 8.10
CA TRP A 78 -1.74 12.87 9.02
C TRP A 78 -0.84 11.75 8.53
N ALA A 79 -1.35 10.74 7.82
CA ALA A 79 -0.53 9.64 7.31
C ALA A 79 0.67 10.13 6.47
N PRO A 80 0.52 11.12 5.55
CA PRO A 80 1.67 11.68 4.83
C PRO A 80 2.72 12.31 5.75
N LYS A 81 2.30 13.04 6.80
CA LYS A 81 3.24 13.67 7.74
C LYS A 81 4.02 12.68 8.59
N PHE A 82 3.42 11.52 8.90
CA PHE A 82 4.14 10.42 9.53
C PHE A 82 5.13 9.79 8.53
N ALA A 83 4.71 9.54 7.28
CA ALA A 83 5.58 9.04 6.23
C ALA A 83 6.79 9.96 5.99
N ASP A 84 6.59 11.28 5.93
CA ASP A 84 7.63 12.30 5.71
C ASP A 84 8.75 12.28 6.75
N VAL A 85 8.46 11.86 7.99
CA VAL A 85 9.48 11.74 9.06
C VAL A 85 10.18 10.37 9.08
N GLY A 86 9.86 9.50 8.11
CA GLY A 86 10.41 8.16 7.95
C GLY A 86 9.58 7.04 8.62
N CYS A 87 8.33 7.32 9.02
CA CYS A 87 7.47 6.33 9.67
C CYS A 87 6.70 5.49 8.65
N LYS A 88 6.71 4.16 8.80
CA LYS A 88 5.80 3.28 8.05
C LYS A 88 4.38 3.41 8.60
N VAL A 89 3.42 3.80 7.78
CA VAL A 89 2.01 3.94 8.16
C VAL A 89 1.23 2.74 7.66
N ILE A 90 0.49 2.09 8.56
CA ILE A 90 -0.47 1.04 8.19
C ILE A 90 -1.86 1.54 8.57
N ASP A 91 -2.71 1.79 7.57
CA ASP A 91 -3.96 2.51 7.72
C ASP A 91 -5.20 1.64 7.54
N ASN A 92 -6.07 1.59 8.56
CA ASN A 92 -7.32 0.84 8.52
C ASN A 92 -8.47 1.56 7.82
N SER A 93 -8.33 2.84 7.48
CA SER A 93 -9.41 3.58 6.85
C SER A 93 -9.54 3.21 5.37
N SER A 94 -10.65 3.59 4.75
CA SER A 94 -10.82 3.42 3.29
C SER A 94 -10.11 4.50 2.47
N ALA A 95 -9.41 5.45 3.10
CA ALA A 95 -8.85 6.63 2.44
C ALA A 95 -7.88 6.30 1.31
N TRP A 96 -7.10 5.22 1.45
CA TRP A 96 -5.99 4.89 0.57
C TRP A 96 -6.18 3.59 -0.22
N ARG A 97 -7.19 2.79 0.12
CA ARG A 97 -7.30 1.39 -0.33
C ARG A 97 -7.33 1.24 -1.85
N MET A 98 -7.97 2.17 -2.54
CA MET A 98 -8.10 2.15 -3.99
C MET A 98 -7.13 3.10 -4.71
N GLU A 99 -6.24 3.77 -3.99
CA GLU A 99 -5.19 4.57 -4.64
C GLU A 99 -4.24 3.63 -5.39
N PRO A 100 -3.90 3.89 -6.66
CA PRO A 100 -3.11 2.96 -7.49
C PRO A 100 -1.74 2.60 -6.88
N TYR A 101 -1.08 3.60 -6.27
CA TYR A 101 0.28 3.47 -5.73
C TYR A 101 0.32 2.95 -4.28
N ILE A 102 -0.82 2.83 -3.61
CA ILE A 102 -0.88 2.32 -2.24
C ILE A 102 -1.22 0.83 -2.27
N LYS A 103 -0.35 0.02 -1.69
CA LYS A 103 -0.59 -1.42 -1.55
C LYS A 103 -1.72 -1.68 -0.56
N LEU A 104 -2.66 -2.54 -0.95
CA LEU A 104 -3.80 -2.99 -0.13
C LEU A 104 -3.54 -4.44 0.27
N VAL A 105 -3.27 -4.70 1.55
CA VAL A 105 -2.54 -5.93 1.93
C VAL A 105 -3.29 -6.80 2.93
N VAL A 106 -3.35 -8.09 2.63
CA VAL A 106 -3.57 -9.19 3.59
C VAL A 106 -2.30 -10.05 3.54
N PRO A 107 -1.48 -10.10 4.60
CA PRO A 107 -0.14 -10.69 4.53
C PRO A 107 -0.09 -12.11 3.96
N GLU A 108 -1.05 -12.97 4.33
CA GLU A 108 -1.13 -14.36 3.89
C GLU A 108 -1.56 -14.52 2.41
N VAL A 109 -2.04 -13.44 1.78
CA VAL A 109 -2.61 -13.45 0.42
C VAL A 109 -1.67 -12.77 -0.57
N ASN A 110 -1.23 -11.55 -0.24
CA ASN A 110 -0.45 -10.70 -1.14
C ASN A 110 0.61 -9.87 -0.39
N GLY A 111 1.12 -10.34 0.75
CA GLY A 111 2.18 -9.63 1.47
C GLY A 111 3.46 -9.44 0.64
N ASP A 112 3.70 -10.29 -0.34
CA ASP A 112 4.83 -10.25 -1.27
C ASP A 112 4.87 -9.02 -2.18
N VAL A 113 3.77 -8.26 -2.30
CA VAL A 113 3.72 -7.02 -3.08
C VAL A 113 4.34 -5.81 -2.37
N LEU A 114 4.70 -5.95 -1.08
CA LEU A 114 5.27 -4.88 -0.25
C LEU A 114 6.75 -4.67 -0.53
N GLU A 115 7.13 -3.41 -0.74
CA GLU A 115 8.49 -2.97 -1.05
C GLU A 115 9.02 -2.00 0.01
N ALA A 116 10.34 -1.82 0.04
CA ALA A 116 11.00 -0.90 0.98
C ALA A 116 10.53 0.56 0.86
N LYS A 117 10.08 0.98 -0.33
CA LYS A 117 9.58 2.33 -0.61
C LYS A 117 8.14 2.58 -0.13
N ASP A 118 7.38 1.54 0.20
CA ASP A 118 5.96 1.68 0.56
C ASP A 118 5.83 2.29 1.96
N MET A 119 5.63 3.61 2.03
CA MET A 119 5.56 4.34 3.30
C MET A 119 4.16 4.36 3.91
N ILE A 120 3.12 4.30 3.08
CA ILE A 120 1.72 4.21 3.51
C ILE A 120 1.16 2.92 2.90
N ILE A 121 0.62 2.05 3.76
CA ILE A 121 0.09 0.74 3.41
C ILE A 121 -1.35 0.69 3.89
N ALA A 122 -2.26 0.28 3.02
CA ALA A 122 -3.67 0.21 3.34
C ALA A 122 -4.04 -1.19 3.87
N ASN A 123 -4.73 -1.21 5.00
CA ASN A 123 -5.41 -2.40 5.52
C ASN A 123 -6.84 -2.45 4.95
N PRO A 124 -7.30 -3.61 4.43
CA PRO A 124 -8.61 -3.72 3.77
C PRO A 124 -9.81 -3.62 4.71
N ASN A 125 -11.01 -3.67 4.13
CA ASN A 125 -12.27 -3.80 4.83
C ASN A 125 -12.34 -5.13 5.59
N CYS A 126 -12.93 -5.11 6.78
CA CYS A 126 -13.06 -6.29 7.64
C CYS A 126 -13.76 -7.47 6.97
N SER A 127 -14.81 -7.23 6.18
CA SER A 127 -15.52 -8.26 5.42
C SER A 127 -14.65 -8.77 4.26
N THR A 128 -13.93 -7.88 3.59
CA THR A 128 -13.03 -8.29 2.50
C THR A 128 -11.88 -9.17 2.98
N ILE A 129 -11.25 -8.88 4.13
CA ILE A 129 -10.11 -9.66 4.64
C ILE A 129 -10.47 -11.13 4.83
N GLN A 130 -11.60 -11.40 5.51
CA GLN A 130 -12.03 -12.79 5.74
C GLN A 130 -12.44 -13.49 4.44
N LEU A 131 -13.02 -12.75 3.50
CA LEU A 131 -13.40 -13.30 2.20
C LEU A 131 -12.16 -13.71 1.40
N VAL A 132 -11.20 -12.80 1.21
CA VAL A 132 -10.03 -13.05 0.36
C VAL A 132 -9.07 -14.08 0.94
N ALA A 133 -9.01 -14.23 2.27
CA ALA A 133 -8.27 -15.31 2.93
C ALA A 133 -8.73 -16.71 2.46
N VAL A 134 -10.03 -16.84 2.13
CA VAL A 134 -10.62 -18.09 1.61
C VAL A 134 -10.60 -18.13 0.08
N LEU A 135 -10.86 -17.00 -0.59
CA LEU A 135 -10.87 -16.95 -2.06
C LEU A 135 -9.49 -17.17 -2.66
N HIS A 136 -8.42 -16.67 -2.04
CA HIS A 136 -7.06 -16.73 -2.59
C HIS A 136 -6.57 -18.15 -2.90
N PRO A 137 -6.56 -19.11 -1.95
CA PRO A 137 -6.14 -20.47 -2.25
C PRO A 137 -7.05 -21.14 -3.30
N LEU A 138 -8.36 -20.87 -3.25
CA LEU A 138 -9.31 -21.41 -4.23
C LEU A 138 -9.11 -20.84 -5.63
N ASN A 139 -8.77 -19.55 -5.77
CA ASN A 139 -8.49 -18.92 -7.05
C ASN A 139 -7.22 -19.51 -7.68
N LYS A 140 -6.16 -19.66 -6.87
CA LYS A 140 -4.91 -20.30 -7.31
C LYS A 140 -5.15 -21.73 -7.82
N ALA A 141 -5.93 -22.53 -7.09
CA ALA A 141 -6.20 -23.92 -7.47
C ALA A 141 -7.16 -24.06 -8.66
N TYR A 142 -8.30 -23.38 -8.61
CA TYR A 142 -9.46 -23.68 -9.47
C TYR A 142 -9.88 -22.55 -10.42
N HIS A 143 -9.33 -21.35 -10.24
CA HIS A 143 -9.64 -20.11 -10.97
C HIS A 143 -11.11 -19.72 -10.83
N ILE A 144 -11.36 -18.77 -9.95
CA ILE A 144 -12.69 -18.26 -9.64
C ILE A 144 -13.15 -17.36 -10.78
N SER A 145 -14.34 -17.61 -11.31
CA SER A 145 -14.99 -16.71 -12.27
C SER A 145 -16.01 -15.81 -11.61
N ARG A 146 -16.72 -16.29 -10.59
CA ARG A 146 -17.77 -15.53 -9.92
C ARG A 146 -17.86 -15.83 -8.43
N VAL A 147 -18.10 -14.78 -7.66
CA VAL A 147 -18.43 -14.83 -6.23
C VAL A 147 -19.71 -14.05 -5.98
N VAL A 148 -20.68 -14.67 -5.33
CA VAL A 148 -21.86 -14.01 -4.76
C VAL A 148 -21.74 -14.11 -3.25
N VAL A 149 -21.72 -12.97 -2.56
CA VAL A 149 -21.59 -12.91 -1.10
C VAL A 149 -22.74 -12.12 -0.47
N SER A 150 -23.38 -12.72 0.53
CA SER A 150 -24.32 -12.03 1.42
C SER A 150 -23.70 -11.97 2.82
N THR A 151 -23.46 -10.76 3.32
CA THR A 151 -22.81 -10.55 4.62
C THR A 151 -23.84 -10.37 5.73
N TYR A 152 -23.44 -10.78 6.93
CA TYR A 152 -24.15 -10.67 8.19
C TYR A 152 -23.19 -10.01 9.17
N GLN A 153 -23.06 -8.70 9.04
CA GLN A 153 -22.05 -7.93 9.74
C GLN A 153 -22.48 -7.58 11.16
N SER A 154 -21.59 -7.82 12.10
CA SER A 154 -21.72 -7.37 13.48
C SER A 154 -21.84 -5.85 13.58
N ILE A 155 -22.62 -5.38 14.56
CA ILE A 155 -22.74 -3.97 14.92
C ILE A 155 -21.44 -3.35 15.45
N SER A 156 -20.50 -4.16 15.96
CA SER A 156 -19.23 -3.66 16.48
C SER A 156 -18.38 -2.97 15.39
N GLY A 157 -18.57 -3.34 14.12
CA GLY A 157 -17.90 -2.70 12.97
C GLY A 157 -18.29 -1.22 12.78
N THR A 158 -19.47 -0.80 13.23
CA THR A 158 -19.90 0.62 13.21
C THR A 158 -19.35 1.38 14.42
N GLY A 159 -18.88 0.66 15.45
CA GLY A 159 -18.31 1.22 16.67
C GLY A 159 -19.32 1.47 17.79
N VAL A 160 -18.85 2.18 18.83
CA VAL A 160 -19.53 2.29 20.14
C VAL A 160 -20.96 2.84 20.05
N LYS A 161 -21.23 3.75 19.11
CA LYS A 161 -22.57 4.33 18.94
C LYS A 161 -23.62 3.27 18.57
N ALA A 162 -23.29 2.34 17.68
CA ALA A 162 -24.20 1.28 17.25
C ALA A 162 -24.46 0.25 18.36
N VAL A 163 -23.43 -0.09 19.14
CA VAL A 163 -23.57 -0.96 20.32
C VAL A 163 -24.52 -0.31 21.33
N ARG A 164 -24.29 0.98 21.65
CA ARG A 164 -25.14 1.73 22.56
C ARG A 164 -26.58 1.85 22.07
N GLN A 165 -26.78 2.09 20.76
CA GLN A 165 -28.12 2.12 20.17
C GLN A 165 -28.86 0.81 20.44
N MET A 166 -28.26 -0.35 20.11
CA MET A 166 -28.88 -1.66 20.34
C MET A 166 -29.18 -1.91 21.82
N GLU A 167 -28.28 -1.54 22.73
CA GLU A 167 -28.49 -1.70 24.17
C GLU A 167 -29.65 -0.88 24.71
N LEU A 168 -29.87 0.33 24.19
CA LEU A 168 -31.01 1.17 24.55
C LEU A 168 -32.31 0.60 23.98
N GLU A 169 -32.30 0.16 22.71
CA GLU A 169 -33.45 -0.49 22.07
C GLU A 169 -33.91 -1.73 22.86
N ARG A 170 -33.00 -2.55 23.36
CA ARG A 170 -33.31 -3.72 24.21
C ARG A 170 -33.96 -3.38 25.55
N LYS A 171 -33.78 -2.14 26.01
CA LYS A 171 -34.38 -1.61 27.25
C LYS A 171 -35.64 -0.79 26.98
N ASP A 172 -36.09 -0.72 25.72
CA ASP A 172 -37.15 0.18 25.26
C ASP A 172 -36.86 1.66 25.56
N GLU A 173 -35.58 2.04 25.61
CA GLU A 173 -35.10 3.40 25.87
C GLU A 173 -34.75 4.12 24.55
N LYS A 174 -34.99 5.43 24.50
CA LYS A 174 -34.60 6.27 23.34
C LYS A 174 -33.17 6.79 23.49
N GLY A 175 -32.43 6.83 22.39
CA GLY A 175 -31.08 7.38 22.35
C GLY A 175 -30.66 7.89 20.97
N GLU A 176 -29.40 8.31 20.89
CA GLU A 176 -28.76 8.63 19.61
C GLU A 176 -28.71 7.37 18.74
N MET A 177 -29.20 7.46 17.50
CA MET A 177 -29.17 6.36 16.56
C MET A 177 -27.93 6.47 15.66
N ALA A 178 -27.16 5.39 15.58
CA ALA A 178 -26.11 5.21 14.57
C ALA A 178 -26.69 4.80 13.21
N TYR A 179 -27.84 4.10 13.21
CA TYR A 179 -28.53 3.64 12.02
C TYR A 179 -29.84 4.41 11.79
N PRO A 180 -30.36 4.47 10.55
CA PRO A 180 -31.65 5.10 10.27
C PRO A 180 -32.86 4.34 10.84
N TYR A 181 -32.67 3.08 11.26
CA TYR A 181 -33.72 2.21 11.80
C TYR A 181 -33.22 1.45 13.02
N ALA A 182 -34.15 0.85 13.78
CA ALA A 182 -33.81 -0.04 14.88
C ALA A 182 -33.02 -1.26 14.40
N ILE A 183 -32.01 -1.66 15.19
CA ILE A 183 -31.13 -2.78 14.86
C ILE A 183 -31.41 -4.02 15.71
N ASP A 184 -31.89 -3.87 16.95
CA ASP A 184 -32.29 -5.01 17.76
C ASP A 184 -33.42 -5.80 17.09
N LYS A 185 -33.27 -7.13 17.06
CA LYS A 185 -34.20 -8.07 16.40
C LYS A 185 -34.47 -7.75 14.91
N ASN A 186 -33.55 -7.07 14.22
CA ASN A 186 -33.71 -6.67 12.83
C ASN A 186 -32.53 -7.10 11.94
N CYS A 187 -32.74 -7.13 10.62
CA CYS A 187 -31.70 -7.24 9.60
C CYS A 187 -31.74 -5.97 8.77
N LEU A 188 -30.70 -5.14 8.85
CA LEU A 188 -30.64 -3.86 8.14
C LEU A 188 -29.76 -3.99 6.89
N PRO A 189 -30.33 -4.01 5.67
CA PRO A 189 -29.57 -4.16 4.41
C PRO A 189 -28.96 -2.82 3.96
N HIS A 190 -28.25 -2.16 4.88
CA HIS A 190 -27.69 -0.83 4.68
C HIS A 190 -26.41 -0.70 5.53
N CYS A 191 -25.28 -1.00 4.89
CA CYS A 191 -23.95 -0.81 5.46
C CYS A 191 -23.21 0.28 4.69
N ASP A 192 -22.80 1.36 5.37
CA ASP A 192 -22.27 2.57 4.71
C ASP A 192 -23.34 3.25 3.81
N SER A 193 -22.96 4.26 3.05
CA SER A 193 -23.84 5.07 2.19
C SER A 193 -24.10 4.41 0.83
N PHE A 194 -25.27 4.66 0.26
CA PHE A 194 -25.60 4.26 -1.12
C PHE A 194 -24.75 5.03 -2.15
N THR A 195 -24.53 4.38 -3.29
CA THR A 195 -23.91 4.92 -4.50
C THR A 195 -24.93 4.99 -5.64
N ASP A 196 -24.59 5.66 -6.74
CA ASP A 196 -25.53 5.95 -7.83
C ASP A 196 -26.06 4.71 -8.55
N ASN A 197 -25.37 3.57 -8.45
CA ASN A 197 -25.79 2.30 -9.07
C ASN A 197 -26.73 1.46 -8.19
N GLY A 198 -27.14 1.98 -7.03
CA GLY A 198 -28.04 1.30 -6.08
C GLY A 198 -27.35 0.39 -5.07
N TYR A 199 -26.04 0.13 -5.20
CA TYR A 199 -25.24 -0.55 -4.18
C TYR A 199 -24.76 0.43 -3.12
N THR A 200 -24.49 -0.08 -1.93
CA THR A 200 -23.80 0.62 -0.85
C THR A 200 -22.28 0.62 -1.07
N LYS A 201 -21.59 1.59 -0.46
CA LYS A 201 -20.11 1.63 -0.49
C LYS A 201 -19.50 0.38 0.14
N GLU A 202 -20.14 -0.26 1.12
CA GLU A 202 -19.62 -1.49 1.71
C GLU A 202 -19.61 -2.65 0.69
N GLU A 203 -20.66 -2.78 -0.11
CA GLU A 203 -20.75 -3.78 -1.19
C GLU A 203 -19.72 -3.50 -2.30
N MET A 204 -19.52 -2.21 -2.63
CA MET A 204 -18.50 -1.81 -3.59
C MET A 204 -17.07 -2.04 -3.08
N LYS A 205 -16.81 -1.88 -1.77
CA LYS A 205 -15.52 -2.26 -1.16
C LYS A 205 -15.25 -3.75 -1.30
N LEU A 206 -16.21 -4.61 -0.92
CA LEU A 206 -16.09 -6.06 -1.10
C LEU A 206 -15.76 -6.43 -2.54
N THR A 207 -16.37 -5.75 -3.51
CA THR A 207 -16.12 -6.00 -4.93
C THR A 207 -14.73 -5.55 -5.37
N ASN A 208 -14.39 -4.29 -5.13
CA ASN A 208 -13.18 -3.67 -5.70
C ASN A 208 -11.91 -4.06 -4.93
N GLU A 209 -11.99 -4.13 -3.60
CA GLU A 209 -10.86 -4.49 -2.76
C GLU A 209 -10.47 -5.97 -2.99
N SER A 210 -11.43 -6.88 -3.18
CA SER A 210 -11.14 -8.28 -3.47
C SER A 210 -10.31 -8.46 -4.74
N LYS A 211 -10.68 -7.77 -5.84
CA LYS A 211 -9.93 -7.81 -7.11
C LYS A 211 -8.50 -7.31 -6.94
N LYS A 212 -8.34 -6.16 -6.28
CA LYS A 212 -7.03 -5.55 -6.02
C LYS A 212 -6.13 -6.44 -5.16
N ILE A 213 -6.67 -7.06 -4.11
CA ILE A 213 -5.90 -7.93 -3.21
C ILE A 213 -5.53 -9.25 -3.90
N LEU A 214 -6.45 -9.83 -4.67
CA LEU A 214 -6.20 -11.06 -5.42
C LEU A 214 -5.27 -10.85 -6.62
N GLY A 215 -5.11 -9.61 -7.09
CA GLY A 215 -4.36 -9.29 -8.31
C GLY A 215 -5.00 -9.83 -9.58
N ASP A 216 -6.34 -9.98 -9.58
CA ASP A 216 -7.08 -10.67 -10.64
C ASP A 216 -8.45 -10.02 -10.88
N ASP A 217 -8.52 -9.17 -11.91
CA ASP A 217 -9.75 -8.47 -12.30
C ASP A 217 -10.80 -9.37 -12.94
N SER A 218 -10.42 -10.60 -13.33
CA SER A 218 -11.35 -11.57 -13.91
C SER A 218 -12.30 -12.15 -12.87
N VAL A 219 -11.94 -12.12 -11.58
CA VAL A 219 -12.78 -12.56 -10.45
C VAL A 219 -13.97 -11.61 -10.29
N GLN A 220 -15.16 -12.02 -10.73
CA GLN A 220 -16.36 -11.20 -10.60
C GLN A 220 -17.01 -11.37 -9.23
N VAL A 221 -16.91 -10.36 -8.37
CA VAL A 221 -17.55 -10.34 -7.05
C VAL A 221 -18.81 -9.49 -7.09
N VAL A 222 -19.90 -9.99 -6.50
CA VAL A 222 -21.09 -9.19 -6.18
C VAL A 222 -21.48 -9.42 -4.72
N ALA A 223 -21.82 -8.36 -4.02
CA ALA A 223 -22.09 -8.39 -2.59
C ALA A 223 -23.46 -7.80 -2.24
N THR A 224 -24.09 -8.36 -1.20
CA THR A 224 -25.16 -7.73 -0.42
C THR A 224 -24.69 -7.59 1.02
N ALA A 225 -24.69 -6.37 1.55
CA ALA A 225 -24.20 -6.09 2.91
C ALA A 225 -25.34 -5.86 3.90
N VAL A 226 -25.45 -6.72 4.92
CA VAL A 226 -26.52 -6.63 5.93
C VAL A 226 -25.94 -6.52 7.33
N ARG A 227 -26.39 -5.52 8.08
CA ARG A 227 -26.09 -5.38 9.51
C ARG A 227 -27.08 -6.19 10.33
N VAL A 228 -26.56 -6.97 11.28
CA VAL A 228 -27.36 -7.80 12.19
C VAL A 228 -26.94 -7.59 13.65
N PRO A 229 -27.84 -7.78 14.63
CA PRO A 229 -27.61 -7.51 16.06
C PRO A 229 -26.75 -8.60 16.73
N VAL A 230 -25.60 -8.89 16.14
CA VAL A 230 -24.60 -9.85 16.65
C VAL A 230 -23.33 -9.13 17.05
N ASP A 231 -22.61 -9.73 17.98
CA ASP A 231 -21.26 -9.36 18.39
C ASP A 231 -20.32 -10.57 18.21
N GLY A 232 -19.02 -10.32 18.11
CA GLY A 232 -17.99 -11.36 18.01
C GLY A 232 -17.49 -11.69 16.60
N GLY A 233 -18.12 -11.14 15.56
CA GLY A 233 -17.59 -11.28 14.21
C GLY A 233 -18.60 -11.03 13.10
N HIS A 234 -18.08 -10.89 11.88
CA HIS A 234 -18.89 -10.89 10.67
C HIS A 234 -19.10 -12.32 10.19
N SER A 235 -20.20 -12.56 9.50
CA SER A 235 -20.42 -13.82 8.80
C SER A 235 -20.79 -13.59 7.35
N GLU A 236 -20.44 -14.53 6.50
CA GLU A 236 -20.64 -14.41 5.05
C GLU A 236 -21.15 -15.73 4.50
N SER A 237 -22.30 -15.69 3.83
CA SER A 237 -22.75 -16.77 2.97
C SER A 237 -22.17 -16.52 1.59
N VAL A 238 -21.29 -17.42 1.14
CA VAL A 238 -20.53 -17.25 -0.10
C VAL A 238 -20.82 -18.38 -1.06
N ASN A 239 -21.19 -18.02 -2.29
CA ASN A 239 -21.34 -18.91 -3.43
C ASN A 239 -20.24 -18.58 -4.45
N ILE A 240 -19.47 -19.59 -4.86
CA ILE A 240 -18.26 -19.42 -5.68
C ILE A 240 -18.38 -20.34 -6.88
N THR A 241 -18.28 -19.78 -8.09
CA THR A 241 -18.12 -20.53 -9.33
C THR A 241 -16.66 -20.51 -9.75
N VAL A 242 -16.14 -21.68 -10.11
CA VAL A 242 -14.76 -21.87 -10.57
C VAL A 242 -14.71 -22.46 -11.97
N ASN A 243 -13.58 -22.28 -12.66
CA ASN A 243 -13.41 -22.72 -14.05
C ASN A 243 -12.89 -24.16 -14.15
N LYS A 244 -12.23 -24.66 -13.12
CA LYS A 244 -11.73 -26.05 -13.06
C LYS A 244 -12.65 -26.91 -12.17
N PRO A 245 -12.88 -28.18 -12.52
CA PRO A 245 -13.61 -29.09 -11.65
C PRO A 245 -12.88 -29.27 -10.33
N PHE A 246 -13.63 -29.51 -9.26
CA PHE A 246 -13.12 -29.74 -7.91
C PHE A 246 -13.85 -30.93 -7.28
N ASN A 247 -13.32 -31.41 -6.16
CA ASN A 247 -14.10 -32.21 -5.22
C ASN A 247 -14.00 -31.56 -3.82
N LEU A 248 -15.03 -31.78 -3.00
CA LEU A 248 -15.12 -31.13 -1.69
C LEU A 248 -14.04 -31.58 -0.69
N GLY A 249 -13.43 -32.76 -0.89
CA GLY A 249 -12.34 -33.25 -0.05
C GLY A 249 -11.09 -32.39 -0.22
N ASP A 250 -10.70 -32.13 -1.47
CA ASP A 250 -9.57 -31.28 -1.81
C ASP A 250 -9.79 -29.82 -1.43
N VAL A 251 -11.01 -29.30 -1.59
CA VAL A 251 -11.36 -27.95 -1.12
C VAL A 251 -11.16 -27.82 0.40
N ARG A 252 -11.65 -28.78 1.19
CA ARG A 252 -11.46 -28.76 2.65
C ARG A 252 -10.00 -28.87 3.05
N ARG A 253 -9.25 -29.77 2.41
CA ARG A 253 -7.82 -29.95 2.67
C ARG A 253 -7.04 -28.68 2.38
N LEU A 254 -7.25 -28.08 1.21
CA LEU A 254 -6.61 -26.83 0.81
C LEU A 254 -6.87 -25.70 1.82
N LEU A 255 -8.13 -25.53 2.26
CA LEU A 255 -8.49 -24.52 3.25
C LEU A 255 -7.91 -24.83 4.64
N HIS A 256 -7.79 -26.11 5.00
CA HIS A 256 -7.16 -26.53 6.27
C HIS A 256 -5.65 -26.30 6.28
N GLU A 257 -4.99 -26.42 5.13
CA GLU A 257 -3.56 -26.16 4.94
C GLU A 257 -3.24 -24.66 4.76
N THR A 258 -4.27 -23.80 4.61
CA THR A 258 -4.09 -22.36 4.45
C THR A 258 -3.84 -21.68 5.80
N GLU A 259 -2.73 -20.94 5.91
CA GLU A 259 -2.38 -20.20 7.11
C GLU A 259 -3.49 -19.21 7.52
N GLY A 260 -3.80 -19.16 8.82
CA GLY A 260 -4.83 -18.27 9.37
C GLY A 260 -6.28 -18.72 9.10
N VAL A 261 -6.50 -19.82 8.36
CA VAL A 261 -7.84 -20.38 8.08
C VAL A 261 -8.07 -21.64 8.91
N VAL A 262 -9.24 -21.72 9.56
CA VAL A 262 -9.64 -22.88 10.37
C VAL A 262 -10.94 -23.47 9.81
N VAL A 263 -10.86 -24.73 9.34
CA VAL A 263 -12.04 -25.46 8.86
C VAL A 263 -12.86 -26.00 10.03
N GLN A 264 -14.11 -25.56 10.12
CA GLN A 264 -15.14 -26.06 11.03
C GLN A 264 -16.31 -26.58 10.20
N ASP A 265 -16.21 -27.79 9.66
CA ASP A 265 -17.21 -28.31 8.71
C ASP A 265 -17.62 -29.74 9.02
N ASN A 266 -18.40 -29.92 10.09
CA ASN A 266 -19.03 -31.21 10.41
C ASN A 266 -20.50 -31.00 10.83
N PRO A 267 -21.42 -30.90 9.85
CA PRO A 267 -22.85 -30.70 10.12
C PRO A 267 -23.50 -31.83 10.94
N GLU A 268 -23.03 -33.07 10.82
CA GLU A 268 -23.57 -34.22 11.59
C GLU A 268 -23.34 -34.05 13.10
N MET A 269 -22.26 -33.36 13.46
CA MET A 269 -21.90 -33.03 14.85
C MET A 269 -22.24 -31.59 15.24
N ASN A 270 -23.00 -30.86 14.41
CA ASN A 270 -23.33 -29.43 14.59
C ASN A 270 -22.09 -28.51 14.72
N ILE A 271 -21.02 -28.81 14.00
CA ILE A 271 -19.79 -28.01 13.98
C ILE A 271 -19.79 -27.14 12.72
N TYR A 272 -19.93 -25.84 12.92
CA TYR A 272 -19.84 -24.81 11.89
C TYR A 272 -19.46 -23.45 12.50
N PRO A 273 -18.88 -22.54 11.71
CA PRO A 273 -18.46 -21.23 12.21
C PRO A 273 -19.63 -20.40 12.71
N MET A 274 -19.44 -19.70 13.83
CA MET A 274 -20.42 -18.78 14.40
C MET A 274 -19.73 -17.56 15.01
N PRO A 275 -20.27 -16.33 14.87
CA PRO A 275 -19.69 -15.12 15.45
C PRO A 275 -19.36 -15.25 16.94
N LEU A 276 -20.21 -15.93 17.70
CA LEU A 276 -20.03 -16.17 19.13
C LEU A 276 -18.69 -16.86 19.44
N PHE A 277 -18.25 -17.80 18.61
CA PHE A 277 -17.03 -18.58 18.82
C PHE A 277 -15.80 -18.00 18.13
N ALA A 278 -15.99 -17.03 17.23
CA ALA A 278 -14.93 -16.29 16.58
C ALA A 278 -14.44 -15.10 17.43
N LYS A 279 -15.28 -14.60 18.35
CA LYS A 279 -14.94 -13.45 19.20
C LYS A 279 -13.58 -13.64 19.90
N GLY A 280 -12.71 -12.64 19.77
CA GLY A 280 -11.40 -12.65 20.41
C GLY A 280 -10.40 -13.58 19.74
N LYS A 281 -10.66 -14.07 18.53
CA LYS A 281 -9.74 -14.92 17.77
C LYS A 281 -9.18 -14.21 16.55
N ASP A 282 -8.01 -14.66 16.11
CA ASP A 282 -7.25 -14.07 15.00
C ASP A 282 -7.50 -14.83 13.68
N GLU A 283 -8.13 -16.00 13.73
CA GLU A 283 -8.35 -16.87 12.59
C GLU A 283 -9.65 -16.55 11.82
N VAL A 284 -9.65 -16.92 10.54
CA VAL A 284 -10.83 -16.97 9.68
C VAL A 284 -11.41 -18.39 9.72
N PHE A 285 -12.64 -18.53 10.19
CA PHE A 285 -13.31 -19.83 10.30
C PHE A 285 -14.19 -20.09 9.07
N VAL A 286 -14.02 -21.24 8.44
CA VAL A 286 -14.79 -21.64 7.24
C VAL A 286 -15.49 -22.97 7.44
N GLY A 287 -16.73 -23.07 6.99
CA GLY A 287 -17.51 -24.30 7.07
C GLY A 287 -18.73 -24.29 6.17
N ARG A 288 -19.65 -25.23 6.40
CA ARG A 288 -20.82 -25.45 5.55
C ARG A 288 -20.44 -25.64 4.07
N ILE A 289 -19.29 -26.26 3.82
CA ILE A 289 -18.72 -26.38 2.47
C ILE A 289 -19.48 -27.47 1.72
N ARG A 290 -20.12 -27.12 0.62
CA ARG A 290 -20.97 -28.04 -0.16
C ARG A 290 -21.09 -27.59 -1.61
N GLU A 291 -21.33 -28.52 -2.50
CA GLU A 291 -21.64 -28.21 -3.90
C GLU A 291 -22.95 -27.42 -4.00
N ASP A 292 -23.02 -26.56 -5.00
CA ASP A 292 -24.28 -26.03 -5.51
C ASP A 292 -24.86 -27.03 -6.51
N PHE A 293 -25.92 -27.74 -6.13
CA PHE A 293 -26.55 -28.72 -7.01
C PHE A 293 -27.30 -28.09 -8.20
N THR A 294 -27.43 -26.77 -8.24
CA THR A 294 -28.14 -26.05 -9.31
C THR A 294 -27.22 -25.51 -10.39
N MET A 295 -25.91 -25.42 -10.11
CA MET A 295 -24.94 -24.82 -11.02
C MET A 295 -23.62 -25.62 -11.06
N PRO A 296 -23.14 -26.02 -12.25
CA PRO A 296 -21.88 -26.75 -12.38
C PRO A 296 -20.69 -25.96 -11.85
N ASN A 297 -19.70 -26.67 -11.29
CA ASN A 297 -18.46 -26.10 -10.76
C ASN A 297 -18.69 -24.93 -9.78
N THR A 298 -19.75 -25.02 -8.98
CA THR A 298 -20.10 -24.01 -7.99
C THR A 298 -20.20 -24.64 -6.61
N LEU A 299 -19.71 -23.95 -5.59
CA LEU A 299 -19.79 -24.36 -4.20
C LEU A 299 -20.30 -23.24 -3.31
N ASN A 300 -20.88 -23.64 -2.18
CA ASN A 300 -21.35 -22.77 -1.12
C ASN A 300 -20.52 -22.98 0.14
N MET A 301 -20.29 -21.92 0.90
CA MET A 301 -19.62 -21.96 2.20
C MET A 301 -20.10 -20.83 3.12
N TRP A 302 -19.73 -20.95 4.39
CA TRP A 302 -19.98 -19.99 5.45
C TRP A 302 -18.66 -19.58 6.08
N ILE A 303 -18.35 -18.29 6.02
CA ILE A 303 -17.09 -17.71 6.52
C ILE A 303 -17.40 -16.81 7.70
N VAL A 304 -16.64 -16.93 8.79
CA VAL A 304 -16.79 -16.10 9.99
C VAL A 304 -15.43 -15.67 10.50
N SER A 305 -15.30 -14.39 10.84
CA SER A 305 -14.10 -13.87 11.50
C SER A 305 -14.46 -12.73 12.46
N ASP A 306 -13.66 -12.55 13.52
CA ASP A 306 -13.78 -11.37 14.37
C ASP A 306 -13.36 -10.13 13.58
N ASN A 307 -14.30 -9.19 13.43
CA ASN A 307 -14.13 -8.00 12.61
C ASN A 307 -13.27 -6.92 13.26
N LEU A 308 -13.05 -6.96 14.57
CA LEU A 308 -12.14 -6.06 15.26
C LEU A 308 -10.72 -6.63 15.32
N ARG A 309 -10.58 -7.96 15.28
CA ARG A 309 -9.30 -8.68 15.21
C ARG A 309 -8.82 -8.84 13.78
N LYS A 310 -8.96 -10.02 13.15
CA LYS A 310 -8.49 -10.26 11.79
C LYS A 310 -9.08 -9.29 10.77
N GLY A 311 -10.33 -8.85 10.98
CA GLY A 311 -10.94 -7.82 10.13
C GLY A 311 -10.36 -6.39 10.29
N ALA A 312 -9.52 -6.14 11.30
CA ALA A 312 -8.91 -4.84 11.51
C ALA A 312 -7.56 -4.96 12.23
N ALA A 313 -7.55 -4.99 13.57
CA ALA A 313 -6.33 -4.84 14.37
C ALA A 313 -5.27 -5.91 14.09
N THR A 314 -5.66 -7.18 14.02
CA THR A 314 -4.72 -8.29 13.82
C THR A 314 -4.09 -8.21 12.44
N ASN A 315 -4.87 -7.93 11.38
CA ASN A 315 -4.29 -7.76 10.05
C ASN A 315 -3.34 -6.56 10.00
N THR A 316 -3.68 -5.43 10.65
CA THR A 316 -2.75 -4.28 10.78
C THR A 316 -1.42 -4.69 11.39
N ILE A 317 -1.45 -5.49 12.46
CA ILE A 317 -0.25 -5.91 13.20
C ILE A 317 0.52 -6.98 12.42
N GLN A 318 -0.16 -7.91 11.75
CA GLN A 318 0.48 -8.88 10.86
C GLN A 318 1.17 -8.21 9.66
N ILE A 319 0.62 -7.11 9.12
CA ILE A 319 1.34 -6.29 8.11
C ILE A 319 2.62 -5.73 8.74
N ALA A 320 2.57 -5.19 9.96
CA ALA A 320 3.75 -4.68 10.64
C ALA A 320 4.80 -5.78 10.91
N GLU A 321 4.36 -6.97 11.33
CA GLU A 321 5.20 -8.15 11.54
C GLU A 321 5.87 -8.58 10.23
N TYR A 322 5.11 -8.67 9.15
CA TYR A 322 5.63 -9.02 7.83
C TYR A 322 6.72 -8.04 7.37
N LEU A 323 6.50 -6.73 7.54
CA LEU A 323 7.50 -5.72 7.22
C LEU A 323 8.78 -5.86 8.07
N LEU A 324 8.68 -6.31 9.33
CA LEU A 324 9.84 -6.59 10.17
C LEU A 324 10.60 -7.83 9.71
N GLU A 325 9.88 -8.91 9.44
CA GLU A 325 10.45 -10.18 8.99
C GLU A 325 11.20 -10.02 7.66
N LYS A 326 10.70 -9.16 6.77
CA LYS A 326 11.34 -8.83 5.49
C LYS A 326 12.46 -7.79 5.60
N GLY A 327 12.74 -7.25 6.79
CA GLY A 327 13.74 -6.19 6.97
C GLY A 327 13.39 -4.86 6.29
N ILE A 328 12.12 -4.69 5.87
CA ILE A 328 11.61 -3.45 5.25
C ILE A 328 11.47 -2.34 6.31
N MET A 329 11.23 -2.72 7.56
CA MET A 329 11.13 -1.80 8.68
C MET A 329 12.44 -1.79 9.47
N LEU A 330 13.15 -0.65 9.45
CA LEU A 330 14.37 -0.48 10.25
C LEU A 330 14.02 -0.52 11.74
N SER A 331 14.59 -1.48 12.47
CA SER A 331 14.47 -1.57 13.92
C SER A 331 15.31 -0.48 14.60
N CYS A 332 14.86 0.02 15.76
CA CYS A 332 15.54 1.07 16.54
C CYS A 332 17.01 0.73 16.88
N THR A 333 17.38 -0.55 16.90
CA THR A 333 18.76 -1.02 17.06
C THR A 333 19.68 -0.61 15.89
N ALA A 334 19.13 -0.37 14.69
CA ALA A 334 19.90 0.09 13.52
C ALA A 334 20.22 1.60 13.56
N GLN A 335 19.48 2.41 14.34
CA GLN A 335 19.77 3.84 14.50
C GLN A 335 20.80 4.15 15.58
N GLU A 336 20.97 3.28 16.59
CA GLU A 336 21.92 3.51 17.70
C GLU A 336 23.23 2.74 17.55
N GLN A 337 23.28 1.64 16.79
CA GLN A 337 24.52 0.87 16.59
C GLN A 337 25.36 1.33 15.39
N ASN A 338 24.78 2.08 14.44
CA ASN A 338 25.49 2.48 13.21
C ASN A 338 26.46 3.65 13.40
N THR A 339 26.48 4.27 14.59
CA THR A 339 27.43 5.36 14.91
C THR A 339 28.70 4.84 15.60
N GLN A 340 28.77 3.56 15.99
CA GLN A 340 29.92 3.02 16.75
C GLN A 340 30.46 1.67 16.28
N LYS A 341 29.86 1.00 15.30
CA LYS A 341 30.31 -0.30 14.76
C LYS A 341 30.85 -0.28 13.32
N VAL A 342 31.14 0.90 12.76
CA VAL A 342 31.71 1.05 11.40
C VAL A 342 33.24 0.81 11.36
N ASN A 343 33.88 0.62 12.52
CA ASN A 343 35.29 0.21 12.57
C ASN A 343 35.37 -1.24 13.06
N GLN A 344 35.85 -2.11 12.17
CA GLN A 344 36.34 -3.48 12.38
C GLN A 344 35.34 -4.62 12.08
N GLU A 345 35.65 -5.28 10.95
CA GLU A 345 35.38 -6.67 10.55
C GLU A 345 33.98 -6.98 9.95
N GLU A 346 33.75 -7.52 8.74
CA GLU A 346 34.45 -7.94 7.51
C GLU A 346 33.29 -8.08 6.47
N MET A 347 33.26 -7.41 5.31
CA MET A 347 33.81 -7.79 4.00
C MET A 347 33.52 -9.23 3.51
N GLU A 348 32.40 -9.40 2.80
CA GLU A 348 32.21 -10.20 1.57
C GLU A 348 30.78 -9.91 1.05
N SER A 349 30.44 -9.47 -0.17
CA SER A 349 31.18 -8.92 -1.31
C SER A 349 30.13 -8.34 -2.29
N THR A 350 30.09 -7.01 -2.48
CA THR A 350 29.79 -6.32 -3.75
C THR A 350 30.23 -4.87 -3.60
N ASN A 351 31.24 -4.48 -4.39
CA ASN A 351 31.89 -3.16 -4.40
C ASN A 351 30.89 -2.02 -4.68
N ILE A 352 30.82 -1.02 -3.78
CA ILE A 352 30.11 0.26 -3.99
C ILE A 352 31.10 1.41 -4.27
N GLU A 353 32.38 1.13 -4.51
CA GLU A 353 33.40 2.20 -4.59
C GLU A 353 33.62 2.83 -5.98
N ASN A 354 32.96 2.36 -7.06
CA ASN A 354 33.15 2.95 -8.40
C ASN A 354 31.80 3.06 -9.13
N THR A 355 31.04 4.12 -8.89
CA THR A 355 29.89 4.51 -9.73
C THR A 355 30.10 5.91 -10.27
N GLU A 356 29.63 6.18 -11.47
CA GLU A 356 29.66 7.51 -12.09
C GLU A 356 28.24 8.01 -12.36
N THR A 357 28.10 9.34 -12.52
CA THR A 357 26.81 10.00 -12.80
C THR A 357 26.85 10.71 -14.15
N ALA A 358 25.74 10.64 -14.89
CA ALA A 358 25.52 11.38 -16.13
C ALA A 358 24.14 12.05 -16.11
N VAL A 359 24.03 13.26 -16.66
CA VAL A 359 22.76 14.00 -16.71
C VAL A 359 22.41 14.39 -18.14
N PHE A 360 21.28 13.91 -18.63
CA PHE A 360 20.82 14.06 -20.01
C PHE A 360 19.43 14.66 -20.09
N ALA A 361 19.20 15.58 -21.03
CA ALA A 361 17.90 16.15 -21.35
C ALA A 361 17.60 15.93 -22.84
N SER A 362 16.51 15.25 -23.17
CA SER A 362 16.15 14.90 -24.55
C SER A 362 14.64 14.92 -24.78
N GLY A 363 13.98 15.98 -24.29
CA GLY A 363 12.53 16.11 -24.41
C GLY A 363 11.81 15.83 -23.10
N CYS A 364 10.64 15.20 -23.18
CA CYS A 364 9.95 14.71 -21.99
C CYS A 364 10.86 13.71 -21.25
N PHE A 365 11.11 13.96 -19.96
CA PHE A 365 11.99 13.11 -19.16
C PHE A 365 11.56 11.65 -19.05
N TRP A 366 10.27 11.33 -19.23
CA TRP A 366 9.74 9.96 -19.12
C TRP A 366 10.27 9.06 -20.22
N GLY A 367 10.33 9.57 -21.46
CA GLY A 367 10.90 8.83 -22.58
C GLY A 367 12.41 8.65 -22.40
N THR A 368 13.08 9.72 -21.95
CA THR A 368 14.51 9.72 -21.71
C THR A 368 14.89 8.70 -20.62
N GLU A 369 14.16 8.69 -19.51
CA GLU A 369 14.34 7.76 -18.40
C GLU A 369 14.16 6.31 -18.85
N TYR A 370 13.05 6.02 -19.53
CA TYR A 370 12.71 4.68 -20.01
C TYR A 370 13.81 4.03 -20.87
N TYR A 371 14.43 4.80 -21.78
CA TYR A 371 15.48 4.25 -22.62
C TYR A 371 16.80 4.09 -21.88
N LEU A 372 17.20 5.06 -21.05
CA LEU A 372 18.47 5.02 -20.32
C LEU A 372 18.45 3.93 -19.23
N GLN A 373 17.34 3.73 -18.54
CA GLN A 373 17.18 2.73 -17.49
C GLN A 373 17.40 1.29 -17.96
N LYS A 374 17.19 1.02 -19.25
CA LYS A 374 17.32 -0.32 -19.84
C LYS A 374 18.75 -0.69 -20.25
N ALA A 375 19.69 0.25 -20.19
CA ALA A 375 21.07 -0.01 -20.54
C ALA A 375 21.74 -0.90 -19.47
N ASP A 376 22.33 -2.02 -19.89
CA ASP A 376 23.05 -2.92 -18.98
C ASP A 376 24.26 -2.19 -18.39
N GLY A 377 24.30 -2.06 -17.06
CA GLY A 377 25.29 -1.25 -16.34
C GLY A 377 24.73 0.03 -15.73
N VAL A 378 23.52 0.45 -16.08
CA VAL A 378 22.80 1.51 -15.35
C VAL A 378 22.25 0.94 -14.04
N LEU A 379 22.53 1.65 -12.94
CA LEU A 379 22.16 1.25 -11.58
C LEU A 379 20.87 1.95 -11.12
N SER A 380 20.70 3.21 -11.51
CA SER A 380 19.46 3.96 -11.26
C SER A 380 19.33 5.15 -12.21
N THR A 381 18.09 5.53 -12.51
CA THR A 381 17.72 6.77 -13.19
C THR A 381 16.82 7.61 -12.29
N THR A 382 16.87 8.93 -12.42
CA THR A 382 15.96 9.84 -11.73
C THR A 382 15.53 10.94 -12.69
N SER A 383 14.23 11.04 -12.98
CA SER A 383 13.62 12.15 -13.70
C SER A 383 13.63 13.42 -12.84
N GLY A 384 13.96 14.57 -13.43
CA GLY A 384 14.09 15.82 -12.68
C GLY A 384 14.33 17.04 -13.54
N TYR A 385 14.80 18.09 -12.88
CA TYR A 385 14.96 19.42 -13.46
C TYR A 385 16.35 19.97 -13.18
N THR A 386 17.01 20.52 -14.20
CA THR A 386 18.30 21.21 -14.04
C THR A 386 18.48 22.36 -15.04
N GLY A 387 19.51 23.18 -14.85
CA GLY A 387 19.87 24.28 -15.75
C GLY A 387 19.00 25.56 -15.64
N GLY A 388 18.01 25.58 -14.75
CA GLY A 388 17.13 26.73 -14.51
C GLY A 388 17.54 27.61 -13.32
N HIS A 389 16.74 28.64 -13.04
CA HIS A 389 17.05 29.65 -12.01
C HIS A 389 16.09 29.66 -10.80
N VAL A 390 15.08 28.80 -10.79
CA VAL A 390 14.13 28.63 -9.68
C VAL A 390 14.60 27.51 -8.75
N GLU A 391 14.65 27.74 -7.45
CA GLU A 391 14.98 26.66 -6.50
C GLU A 391 13.78 25.77 -6.22
N ASN A 392 14.02 24.46 -6.10
CA ASN A 392 13.01 23.44 -5.82
C ASN A 392 11.74 23.55 -6.71
N PRO A 393 11.90 23.58 -8.05
CA PRO A 393 10.79 23.78 -8.96
C PRO A 393 9.83 22.59 -8.95
N THR A 394 8.52 22.86 -9.03
CA THR A 394 7.50 21.83 -9.28
C THR A 394 7.31 21.59 -10.78
N TYR A 395 6.79 20.43 -11.15
CA TYR A 395 6.45 20.12 -12.55
C TYR A 395 5.58 21.18 -13.20
N ARG A 396 4.59 21.67 -12.44
CA ARG A 396 3.66 22.71 -12.91
C ARG A 396 4.38 24.02 -13.22
N GLU A 397 5.38 24.39 -12.42
CA GLU A 397 6.17 25.60 -12.65
C GLU A 397 7.09 25.43 -13.88
N VAL A 398 7.72 24.27 -14.04
CA VAL A 398 8.54 23.96 -15.23
C VAL A 398 7.70 23.98 -16.50
N CYS A 399 6.51 23.37 -16.48
CA CYS A 399 5.55 23.39 -17.58
C CYS A 399 5.07 24.80 -17.98
N ASN A 400 5.10 25.76 -17.05
CA ASN A 400 4.77 27.16 -17.34
C ASN A 400 5.88 27.91 -18.11
N LYS A 401 7.03 27.27 -18.38
CA LYS A 401 8.14 27.76 -19.23
C LYS A 401 8.87 29.00 -18.69
N THR A 402 8.67 29.35 -17.42
CA THR A 402 9.29 30.53 -16.80
C THR A 402 10.51 30.20 -15.95
N THR A 403 10.71 28.95 -15.55
CA THR A 403 11.78 28.57 -14.59
C THR A 403 13.16 28.42 -15.24
N GLY A 404 13.21 28.31 -16.57
CA GLY A 404 14.43 28.07 -17.34
C GLY A 404 15.01 26.66 -17.22
N HIS A 405 14.38 25.74 -16.48
CA HIS A 405 14.85 24.36 -16.35
C HIS A 405 14.62 23.56 -17.62
N TYR A 406 15.50 22.58 -17.81
CA TYR A 406 15.29 21.43 -18.67
C TYR A 406 14.62 20.32 -17.86
N GLU A 407 13.74 19.56 -18.49
CA GLU A 407 13.44 18.21 -18.04
C GLU A 407 14.64 17.33 -18.39
N ALA A 408 15.20 16.68 -17.37
CA ALA A 408 16.44 15.92 -17.47
C ALA A 408 16.36 14.65 -16.63
N VAL A 409 17.24 13.71 -16.94
CA VAL A 409 17.40 12.45 -16.22
C VAL A 409 18.82 12.37 -15.69
N GLU A 410 18.95 12.18 -14.38
CA GLU A 410 20.20 11.81 -13.73
C GLU A 410 20.35 10.27 -13.77
N VAL A 411 21.48 9.78 -14.25
CA VAL A 411 21.79 8.36 -14.43
C VAL A 411 23.00 8.03 -13.58
N VAL A 412 22.86 7.09 -12.64
CA VAL A 412 23.98 6.50 -11.90
C VAL A 412 24.31 5.15 -12.54
N PHE A 413 25.56 4.95 -12.91
CA PHE A 413 25.99 3.76 -13.65
C PHE A 413 27.31 3.19 -13.14
N ASP A 414 27.54 1.91 -13.41
CA ASP A 414 28.79 1.20 -13.14
C ASP A 414 29.73 1.36 -14.36
N PRO A 415 30.81 2.17 -14.28
CA PRO A 415 31.75 2.38 -15.37
C PRO A 415 32.51 1.12 -15.78
N ALA A 416 32.47 0.04 -14.97
CA ALA A 416 33.03 -1.26 -15.37
C ALA A 416 32.10 -2.05 -16.30
N LYS A 417 30.81 -1.69 -16.36
CA LYS A 417 29.79 -2.34 -17.22
C LYS A 417 29.39 -1.51 -18.41
N ILE A 418 29.26 -0.21 -18.24
CA ILE A 418 28.89 0.73 -19.31
C ILE A 418 29.70 2.01 -19.17
N SER A 419 30.28 2.47 -20.27
CA SER A 419 31.01 3.74 -20.29
C SER A 419 30.07 4.93 -20.47
N TYR A 420 30.53 6.12 -20.05
CA TYR A 420 29.84 7.38 -20.35
C TYR A 420 29.66 7.60 -21.86
N GLU A 421 30.63 7.17 -22.69
CA GLU A 421 30.53 7.29 -24.15
C GLU A 421 29.37 6.44 -24.70
N GLU A 422 29.17 5.22 -24.19
CA GLU A 422 28.04 4.36 -24.57
C GLU A 422 26.69 4.94 -24.13
N LEU A 423 26.60 5.52 -22.93
CA LEU A 423 25.39 6.22 -22.49
C LEU A 423 25.08 7.45 -23.35
N ALA A 424 26.11 8.24 -23.70
CA ALA A 424 25.95 9.40 -24.56
C ALA A 424 25.57 9.00 -26.00
N ILE A 425 26.05 7.86 -26.51
CA ILE A 425 25.60 7.31 -27.80
C ILE A 425 24.12 6.92 -27.71
N LEU A 426 23.70 6.18 -26.67
CA LEU A 426 22.31 5.80 -26.47
C LEU A 426 21.38 7.03 -26.37
N PHE A 427 21.85 8.08 -25.69
CA PHE A 427 21.16 9.37 -25.66
C PHE A 427 20.92 9.92 -27.07
N PHE A 428 21.93 9.96 -27.94
CA PHE A 428 21.77 10.44 -29.33
C PHE A 428 20.91 9.51 -30.21
N GLU A 429 20.80 8.23 -29.88
CA GLU A 429 19.99 7.26 -30.64
C GLU A 429 18.49 7.30 -30.28
N THR A 430 18.13 7.93 -29.15
CA THR A 430 16.77 7.84 -28.57
C THR A 430 15.92 9.11 -28.75
N HIS A 431 16.47 10.16 -29.37
CA HIS A 431 15.75 11.39 -29.71
C HIS A 431 16.29 12.02 -31.01
N ASP A 432 15.68 13.10 -31.50
CA ASP A 432 16.16 13.85 -32.67
C ASP A 432 17.10 14.99 -32.23
N PRO A 433 18.44 14.83 -32.36
CA PRO A 433 19.37 15.84 -31.87
C PRO A 433 19.41 17.12 -32.71
N GLU A 434 18.75 17.19 -33.87
CA GLU A 434 18.68 18.40 -34.71
C GLU A 434 17.54 19.35 -34.31
N GLN A 435 16.58 18.85 -33.51
CA GLN A 435 15.40 19.62 -33.13
C GLN A 435 15.72 20.71 -32.07
N LYS A 436 15.65 21.99 -32.50
CA LYS A 436 16.15 23.14 -31.72
C LYS A 436 15.32 23.58 -30.51
N ASN A 437 14.01 23.35 -30.50
CA ASN A 437 13.10 23.93 -29.49
C ASN A 437 12.14 22.90 -28.85
N GLY A 438 12.61 21.68 -28.66
CA GLY A 438 11.82 20.59 -28.11
C GLY A 438 12.22 19.24 -28.70
N GLN A 439 11.40 18.22 -28.46
CA GLN A 439 11.53 16.89 -29.05
C GLN A 439 10.16 16.32 -29.41
N GLY A 440 10.00 15.87 -30.65
CA GLY A 440 8.73 15.34 -31.14
C GLY A 440 7.56 16.33 -30.91
N PRO A 441 6.44 15.89 -30.28
CA PRO A 441 5.31 16.75 -29.98
C PRO A 441 5.56 17.74 -28.82
N ASP A 442 6.60 17.53 -28.02
CA ASP A 442 6.88 18.30 -26.82
C ASP A 442 7.73 19.54 -27.15
N ILE A 443 7.05 20.68 -27.33
CA ILE A 443 7.66 21.94 -27.78
C ILE A 443 7.77 22.94 -26.63
N GLY A 444 8.99 23.38 -26.34
CA GLY A 444 9.29 24.35 -25.29
C GLY A 444 10.75 24.32 -24.84
N PRO A 445 11.20 25.38 -24.14
CA PRO A 445 12.58 25.49 -23.67
C PRO A 445 12.98 24.38 -22.68
N GLN A 446 12.02 23.78 -21.98
CA GLN A 446 12.26 22.68 -21.04
C GLN A 446 12.51 21.34 -21.72
N TYR A 447 12.06 21.17 -22.98
CA TYR A 447 12.16 19.92 -23.73
C TYR A 447 13.35 19.92 -24.72
N ARG A 448 14.25 20.90 -24.61
CA ARG A 448 15.41 21.00 -25.49
C ARG A 448 16.42 19.89 -25.18
N SER A 449 17.19 19.51 -26.20
CA SER A 449 18.25 18.53 -26.05
C SER A 449 19.49 19.17 -25.38
N ALA A 450 20.00 18.57 -24.31
CA ALA A 450 21.23 18.99 -23.64
C ALA A 450 21.93 17.83 -22.88
N ILE A 451 23.25 17.90 -22.84
CA ILE A 451 24.12 17.06 -22.00
C ILE A 451 24.74 17.94 -20.93
N PHE A 452 24.56 17.55 -19.66
CA PHE A 452 25.12 18.26 -18.51
C PHE A 452 26.36 17.52 -18.00
N TYR A 453 27.56 18.08 -18.27
CA TYR A 453 28.83 17.43 -17.95
C TYR A 453 29.28 17.76 -16.52
N GLU A 454 29.72 16.75 -15.77
CA GLU A 454 30.29 16.91 -14.43
C GLU A 454 31.80 17.14 -14.43
N ASN A 455 32.48 16.69 -15.51
CA ASN A 455 33.93 16.79 -15.65
C ASN A 455 34.38 16.97 -17.11
N ASP A 456 35.67 17.27 -17.30
CA ASP A 456 36.25 17.54 -18.61
C ASP A 456 36.24 16.32 -19.55
N ASN A 457 36.24 15.09 -19.03
CA ASN A 457 36.17 13.89 -19.85
C ASN A 457 34.78 13.76 -20.47
N GLN A 458 33.72 13.91 -19.67
CA GLN A 458 32.34 13.90 -20.16
C GLN A 458 32.11 14.98 -21.23
N LYS A 459 32.60 16.19 -20.98
CA LYS A 459 32.54 17.29 -21.95
C LYS A 459 33.20 16.94 -23.28
N LYS A 460 34.46 16.46 -23.25
CA LYS A 460 35.20 16.09 -24.46
C LYS A 460 34.54 14.94 -25.21
N THR A 461 33.98 13.97 -24.50
CA THR A 461 33.25 12.85 -25.10
C THR A 461 31.99 13.33 -25.81
N ALA A 462 31.18 14.19 -25.17
CA ALA A 462 30.00 14.77 -25.78
C ALA A 462 30.34 15.60 -27.02
N GLU A 463 31.34 16.49 -26.95
CA GLU A 463 31.80 17.30 -28.08
C GLU A 463 32.36 16.45 -29.23
N LYS A 464 33.08 15.36 -28.91
CA LYS A 464 33.57 14.39 -29.90
C LYS A 464 32.41 13.72 -30.64
N LEU A 465 31.38 13.25 -29.93
CA LEU A 465 30.20 12.60 -30.55
C LEU A 465 29.42 13.58 -31.43
N ILE A 466 29.23 14.83 -30.97
CA ILE A 466 28.62 15.89 -31.77
C ILE A 466 29.41 16.12 -33.07
N GLY A 467 30.74 16.28 -32.98
CA GLY A 467 31.59 16.48 -34.16
C GLY A 467 31.56 15.31 -35.16
N ILE A 468 31.36 14.07 -34.69
CA ILE A 468 31.15 12.90 -35.56
C ILE A 468 29.83 13.02 -36.32
N LEU A 469 28.75 13.45 -35.65
CA LEU A 469 27.44 13.63 -36.28
C LEU A 469 27.44 14.82 -37.26
N GLU A 470 28.03 15.95 -36.89
CA GLU A 470 28.19 17.10 -37.79
C GLU A 470 29.01 16.74 -39.04
N GLY A 471 30.08 15.95 -38.88
CA GLY A 471 30.88 15.43 -39.99
C GLY A 471 30.11 14.50 -40.94
N LYS A 472 29.00 13.90 -40.47
CA LYS A 472 28.05 13.12 -41.29
C LYS A 472 26.93 13.99 -41.90
N GLY A 473 26.89 15.28 -41.59
CA GLY A 473 25.96 16.25 -42.17
C GLY A 473 24.73 16.60 -41.33
N TYR A 474 24.69 16.21 -40.05
CA TYR A 474 23.60 16.57 -39.13
C TYR A 474 23.82 17.98 -38.52
N ASP A 475 22.76 18.80 -38.40
CA ASP A 475 22.76 20.12 -37.75
C ASP A 475 22.40 19.98 -36.25
N ILE A 476 23.37 19.57 -35.43
CA ILE A 476 23.13 19.20 -34.03
C ILE A 476 22.75 20.42 -33.17
N ALA A 477 21.58 20.34 -32.54
CA ALA A 477 21.03 21.33 -31.63
C ALA A 477 21.28 21.01 -30.14
N THR A 478 21.74 19.81 -29.81
CA THR A 478 22.07 19.40 -28.44
C THR A 478 23.12 20.32 -27.81
N ALA A 479 22.77 20.95 -26.69
CA ALA A 479 23.71 21.79 -25.95
C ALA A 479 24.63 20.96 -25.04
N VAL A 480 25.90 21.35 -24.91
CA VAL A 480 26.83 20.78 -23.91
C VAL A 480 27.06 21.81 -22.81
N LEU A 481 26.49 21.56 -21.64
CA LEU A 481 26.40 22.53 -20.54
C LEU A 481 27.08 21.99 -19.28
N PRO A 482 27.69 22.82 -18.42
CA PRO A 482 28.19 22.35 -17.13
C PRO A 482 27.04 21.88 -16.25
N ALA A 483 27.24 20.79 -15.51
CA ALA A 483 26.27 20.29 -14.55
C ALA A 483 25.92 21.38 -13.52
N ALA A 484 24.61 21.58 -13.33
CA ALA A 484 24.03 22.45 -12.33
C ALA A 484 23.27 21.60 -11.29
N LYS A 485 22.78 22.24 -10.23
CA LYS A 485 21.98 21.54 -9.22
C LYS A 485 20.79 20.83 -9.86
N PHE A 486 20.74 19.52 -9.66
CA PHE A 486 19.64 18.67 -10.08
C PHE A 486 18.53 18.67 -9.01
N TRP A 487 17.29 18.83 -9.44
CA TRP A 487 16.11 18.78 -8.59
C TRP A 487 15.26 17.57 -9.02
N PRO A 488 15.19 16.50 -8.22
CA PRO A 488 14.32 15.37 -8.53
C PRO A 488 12.88 15.84 -8.74
N ALA A 489 12.25 15.37 -9.81
CA ALA A 489 10.84 15.59 -10.05
C ALA A 489 10.01 14.83 -9.02
N GLU A 490 8.76 15.26 -8.84
CA GLU A 490 7.83 14.61 -7.93
C GLU A 490 7.71 13.12 -8.23
N LEU A 491 7.51 12.29 -7.20
CA LEU A 491 7.62 10.83 -7.30
C LEU A 491 6.73 10.18 -8.38
N TYR A 492 5.61 10.82 -8.77
CA TYR A 492 4.74 10.33 -9.83
C TYR A 492 5.30 10.51 -11.26
N HIS A 493 6.44 11.19 -11.41
CA HIS A 493 7.16 11.35 -12.66
C HIS A 493 8.30 10.34 -12.85
N GLN A 494 8.62 9.55 -11.82
CA GLN A 494 9.65 8.52 -11.88
C GLN A 494 9.05 7.22 -12.42
N ASP A 495 9.80 6.47 -13.22
CA ASP A 495 9.46 5.17 -13.79
C ASP A 495 8.11 5.16 -14.58
N TYR A 496 7.77 6.28 -15.23
CA TYR A 496 6.42 6.52 -15.79
C TYR A 496 5.91 5.42 -16.73
N TYR A 497 6.80 4.83 -17.54
CA TYR A 497 6.45 3.79 -18.50
C TYR A 497 6.42 2.37 -17.92
N ASP A 498 7.04 2.13 -16.76
CA ASP A 498 7.00 0.84 -16.07
C ASP A 498 5.78 0.74 -15.12
N ILE A 499 5.10 1.87 -14.91
CA ILE A 499 3.89 2.03 -14.09
C ILE A 499 2.58 1.87 -14.91
N LYS A 500 2.65 1.90 -16.25
CA LYS A 500 1.50 1.73 -17.16
C LYS A 500 1.39 0.31 -17.71
#